data_AF-A0A2K8NWL9-F1
#
_entry.id   AF-A0A2K8NWL9-F1
#
_cell.length_a   1.000
_cell.length_b   1.000
_cell.length_c   1.000
_cell.angle_alpha   90.00
_cell.angle_beta   90.00
_cell.angle_gamma   90.00
#
_symmetry.space_group_name_H-M   'P 1'
#
loop_
_entity.id
_entity.type
_entity.pdbx_description
1 polymer ?
#
loop_
_entity_poly.entity_id
_entity_poly.type
_entity_poly.pdbx_seq_one_letter_code
_entity_poly.pdbx_strand_id
1 'polypeptide(L)'
;MKKILAKLNNTEIDKKINNKVFRDFIKFFETKFSLKINHELYLEFENVVNKVATYNKHLFIRQSDLFGMLLIEQNQIENFEEKFYEAIKDTMFKDVIMYQNLNSDIKDDYEIKYNNKTLSLKEKEHANQLVKWIKKQVEIFSNEKLIEDNPQLKNAITGDLAINFFKQQNEIFIRIYKWHSNVFEIMGK
;
A
#
# COMPACT_ATOMS: atom_id res chain seq x y z
N MET A 1 18.06 -3.09 -13.48
CA MET A 1 17.35 -4.34 -13.79
C MET A 1 18.26 -5.51 -14.19
N LYS A 2 19.11 -5.44 -15.24
CA LYS A 2 19.95 -6.59 -15.67
C LYS A 2 20.80 -7.26 -14.56
N LYS A 3 21.42 -6.49 -13.66
CA LYS A 3 22.17 -7.03 -12.51
C LYS A 3 21.29 -7.70 -11.44
N ILE A 4 20.03 -7.29 -11.29
CA ILE A 4 19.07 -7.86 -10.34
C ILE A 4 18.56 -9.21 -10.85
N LEU A 5 18.18 -9.27 -12.14
CA LEU A 5 17.76 -10.50 -12.81
C LEU A 5 18.88 -11.57 -12.80
N ALA A 6 20.14 -11.17 -13.01
CA ALA A 6 21.27 -12.09 -12.93
C ALA A 6 21.43 -12.74 -11.55
N LYS A 7 21.13 -12.02 -10.46
CA LYS A 7 21.15 -12.59 -9.10
C LYS A 7 20.03 -13.62 -8.89
N LEU A 8 18.84 -13.36 -9.44
CA LEU A 8 17.68 -14.26 -9.31
C LEU A 8 17.79 -15.51 -10.19
N ASN A 9 18.46 -15.42 -11.34
CA ASN A 9 18.60 -16.55 -12.26
C ASN A 9 19.33 -17.74 -11.64
N ASN A 10 20.25 -17.49 -10.69
CA ASN A 10 21.01 -18.53 -9.99
C ASN A 10 20.37 -18.99 -8.68
N THR A 11 19.22 -18.44 -8.28
CA THR A 11 18.53 -18.82 -7.05
C THR A 11 17.62 -20.03 -7.31
N GLU A 12 17.93 -21.15 -6.66
CA GLU A 12 17.01 -22.28 -6.56
C GLU A 12 15.90 -21.95 -5.55
N ILE A 13 14.63 -22.16 -5.92
CA ILE A 13 13.48 -21.83 -5.06
C ILE A 13 13.41 -22.80 -3.88
N ASP A 14 13.25 -22.27 -2.66
CA ASP A 14 12.92 -23.09 -1.50
C ASP A 14 11.47 -23.59 -1.62
N LYS A 15 11.32 -24.90 -1.83
CA LYS A 15 10.01 -25.56 -1.98
C LYS A 15 9.11 -25.45 -0.73
N LYS A 16 9.67 -25.07 0.42
CA LYS A 16 8.91 -24.88 1.68
C LYS A 16 8.32 -23.49 1.82
N ILE A 17 8.62 -22.56 0.90
CA ILE A 17 8.15 -21.19 1.03
C ILE A 17 6.63 -21.11 0.94
N ASN A 18 6.01 -20.39 1.88
CA ASN A 18 4.58 -20.16 1.83
C ASN A 18 4.25 -18.97 0.91
N ASN A 19 3.62 -19.26 -0.23
CA ASN A 19 3.24 -18.28 -1.25
C ASN A 19 1.79 -17.74 -1.12
N LYS A 20 1.14 -17.89 0.03
CA LYS A 20 -0.24 -17.40 0.22
C LYS A 20 -0.41 -15.92 -0.11
N VAL A 21 0.53 -15.06 0.29
CA VAL A 21 0.47 -13.61 0.02
C VAL A 21 0.44 -13.32 -1.47
N PHE A 22 1.23 -14.04 -2.26
CA PHE A 22 1.20 -13.95 -3.73
C PHE A 22 -0.15 -14.38 -4.30
N ARG A 23 -0.68 -15.54 -3.90
CA ARG A 23 -1.98 -16.01 -4.40
C ARG A 23 -3.12 -15.05 -4.08
N ASP A 24 -3.15 -14.52 -2.86
CA ASP A 24 -4.17 -13.57 -2.44
C ASP A 24 -4.04 -12.26 -3.22
N PHE A 25 -2.81 -11.78 -3.46
CA PHE A 25 -2.55 -10.59 -4.26
C PHE A 25 -3.00 -10.77 -5.72
N ILE A 26 -2.66 -11.89 -6.36
CA ILE A 26 -3.11 -12.19 -7.73
C ILE A 26 -4.64 -12.23 -7.82
N LYS A 27 -5.30 -12.92 -6.89
CA LYS A 27 -6.76 -12.98 -6.86
C LYS A 27 -7.40 -11.60 -6.70
N PHE A 28 -6.82 -10.77 -5.82
CA PHE A 28 -7.26 -9.39 -5.64
C PHE A 28 -7.04 -8.57 -6.92
N PHE A 29 -5.87 -8.68 -7.54
CA PHE A 29 -5.49 -7.98 -8.77
C PHE A 29 -6.44 -8.31 -9.94
N GLU A 30 -6.69 -9.60 -10.19
CA GLU A 30 -7.64 -10.07 -11.21
C GLU A 30 -9.05 -9.52 -10.98
N THR A 31 -9.51 -9.55 -9.72
CA THR A 31 -10.84 -9.05 -9.33
C THR A 31 -10.94 -7.53 -9.53
N LYS A 32 -9.94 -6.78 -9.04
CA LYS A 32 -9.92 -5.31 -9.07
C LYS A 32 -9.94 -4.78 -10.50
N PHE A 33 -9.21 -5.41 -11.41
CA PHE A 33 -9.09 -4.96 -12.80
C PHE A 33 -9.97 -5.73 -13.78
N SER A 34 -10.87 -6.58 -13.28
CA SER A 34 -11.76 -7.41 -14.11
C SER A 34 -11.02 -8.14 -15.23
N LEU A 35 -9.85 -8.72 -14.92
CA LEU A 35 -9.00 -9.41 -15.89
C LEU A 35 -8.63 -10.81 -15.39
N LYS A 36 -8.09 -11.63 -16.29
CA LYS A 36 -7.56 -12.95 -15.95
C LYS A 36 -6.13 -13.10 -16.46
N ILE A 37 -5.22 -13.41 -15.56
CA ILE A 37 -3.83 -13.72 -15.87
C ILE A 37 -3.78 -15.14 -16.42
N ASN A 38 -3.08 -15.33 -17.53
CA ASN A 38 -2.99 -16.65 -18.13
C ASN A 38 -2.06 -17.54 -17.29
N HIS A 39 -2.10 -18.85 -17.52
CA HIS A 39 -1.33 -19.78 -16.70
C HIS A 39 0.18 -19.55 -16.82
N GLU A 40 0.68 -19.20 -18.00
CA GLU A 40 2.10 -18.97 -18.27
C GLU A 40 2.63 -17.76 -17.48
N LEU A 41 2.00 -16.59 -17.63
CA LEU A 41 2.38 -15.38 -16.91
C LEU A 41 2.19 -15.53 -15.39
N TYR A 42 1.16 -16.26 -14.94
CA TYR A 42 1.00 -16.60 -13.54
C TYR A 42 2.22 -17.35 -12.99
N LEU A 43 2.69 -18.38 -13.71
CA LEU A 43 3.85 -19.17 -13.30
C LEU A 43 5.14 -18.34 -13.34
N GLU A 44 5.29 -17.43 -14.30
CA GLU A 44 6.42 -16.51 -14.35
C GLU A 44 6.46 -15.58 -13.13
N PHE A 45 5.32 -14.94 -12.82
CA PHE A 45 5.20 -14.11 -11.63
C PHE A 45 5.49 -14.91 -10.35
N GLU A 46 4.89 -16.09 -10.21
CA GLU A 46 5.11 -16.96 -9.07
C GLU A 46 6.60 -17.33 -8.90
N ASN A 47 7.24 -17.73 -9.99
CA ASN A 47 8.65 -18.12 -10.00
C ASN A 47 9.55 -16.95 -9.59
N VAL A 48 9.35 -15.75 -10.13
CA VAL A 48 10.17 -14.59 -9.77
C VAL A 48 9.95 -14.18 -8.31
N VAL A 49 8.70 -14.09 -7.84
CA VAL A 49 8.42 -13.72 -6.45
C VAL A 49 8.99 -14.75 -5.47
N ASN A 50 8.85 -16.05 -5.75
CA ASN A 50 9.44 -17.10 -4.92
C ASN A 50 10.98 -17.03 -4.89
N LYS A 51 11.63 -16.70 -6.00
CA LYS A 51 13.08 -16.49 -6.04
C LYS A 51 13.51 -15.28 -5.21
N VAL A 52 12.77 -14.18 -5.29
CA VAL A 52 13.03 -12.98 -4.47
C VAL A 52 12.93 -13.34 -2.99
N ALA A 53 11.85 -13.99 -2.59
CA ALA A 53 11.63 -14.35 -1.20
C ALA A 53 12.65 -15.40 -0.70
N THR A 54 13.04 -16.37 -1.54
CA THR A 54 14.11 -17.35 -1.23
C THR A 54 15.46 -16.67 -1.06
N TYR A 55 15.83 -15.75 -1.95
CA TYR A 55 17.09 -14.99 -1.85
C TYR A 55 17.19 -14.23 -0.51
N ASN A 56 16.06 -13.69 -0.05
CA ASN A 56 15.94 -12.99 1.22
C ASN A 56 15.77 -13.92 2.43
N LYS A 57 15.78 -15.24 2.24
CA LYS A 57 15.55 -16.25 3.28
C LYS A 57 14.22 -16.05 4.03
N HIS A 58 13.20 -15.59 3.32
CA HIS A 58 11.86 -15.45 3.88
C HIS A 58 11.18 -16.83 3.96
N LEU A 59 10.55 -17.12 5.11
CA LEU A 59 9.75 -18.35 5.28
C LEU A 59 8.39 -18.27 4.55
N PHE A 60 7.94 -17.05 4.25
CA PHE A 60 6.71 -16.76 3.53
C PHE A 60 6.90 -15.50 2.68
N ILE A 61 6.20 -15.42 1.55
CA ILE A 61 6.22 -14.23 0.69
C ILE A 61 5.72 -13.02 1.47
N ARG A 62 6.48 -11.92 1.41
CA ARG A 62 6.15 -10.61 1.98
C ARG A 62 5.70 -9.66 0.88
N GLN A 63 5.11 -8.53 1.28
CA GLN A 63 4.64 -7.49 0.34
C GLN A 63 5.77 -6.97 -0.56
N SER A 64 6.98 -6.78 -0.02
CA SER A 64 8.14 -6.34 -0.80
C SER A 64 8.58 -7.36 -1.87
N ASP A 65 8.35 -8.65 -1.66
CA ASP A 65 8.72 -9.69 -2.62
C ASP A 65 7.85 -9.59 -3.90
N LEU A 66 6.61 -9.12 -3.78
CA LEU A 66 5.67 -8.96 -4.91
C LEU A 66 6.17 -7.97 -5.96
N PHE A 67 7.00 -6.99 -5.56
CA PHE A 67 7.64 -6.06 -6.51
C PHE A 67 8.55 -6.77 -7.51
N GLY A 68 8.91 -8.04 -7.26
CA GLY A 68 9.61 -8.88 -8.23
C GLY A 68 8.82 -9.05 -9.53
N MET A 69 7.49 -8.97 -9.49
CA MET A 69 6.63 -9.05 -10.68
C MET A 69 6.94 -7.94 -11.70
N LEU A 70 7.37 -6.76 -11.23
CA LEU A 70 7.76 -5.64 -12.09
C LEU A 70 9.05 -5.89 -12.87
N LEU A 71 9.80 -6.96 -12.55
CA LEU A 71 11.02 -7.33 -13.26
C LEU A 71 10.75 -8.18 -14.51
N ILE A 72 9.50 -8.59 -14.73
CA ILE A 72 9.09 -9.43 -15.85
C ILE A 72 8.61 -8.56 -17.00
N GLU A 73 9.22 -8.73 -18.17
CA GLU A 73 8.70 -8.16 -19.42
C GLU A 73 7.51 -9.00 -19.88
N GLN A 74 6.33 -8.40 -19.94
CA GLN A 74 5.09 -9.07 -20.34
C GLN A 74 4.20 -8.13 -21.15
N ASN A 75 3.38 -8.70 -22.04
CA ASN A 75 2.47 -7.95 -22.92
C ASN A 75 0.98 -8.31 -22.72
N GLN A 76 0.66 -9.18 -21.75
CA GLN A 76 -0.71 -9.63 -21.52
C GLN A 76 -1.54 -8.53 -20.83
N ILE A 77 -0.95 -7.86 -19.85
CA ILE A 77 -1.61 -6.86 -19.02
C ILE A 77 -1.14 -5.48 -19.46
N GLU A 78 -2.01 -4.76 -20.15
CA GLU A 78 -1.78 -3.35 -20.49
C GLU A 78 -1.65 -2.50 -19.22
N ASN A 79 -0.67 -1.58 -19.22
CA ASN A 79 -0.33 -0.69 -18.09
C ASN A 79 -0.10 -1.45 -16.78
N PHE A 80 0.57 -2.60 -16.86
CA PHE A 80 0.78 -3.50 -15.71
C PHE A 80 1.44 -2.81 -14.51
N GLU A 81 2.47 -2.00 -14.74
CA GLU A 81 3.17 -1.32 -13.64
C GLU A 81 2.24 -0.39 -12.84
N GLU A 82 1.41 0.41 -13.53
CA GLU A 82 0.42 1.28 -12.89
C GLU A 82 -0.60 0.47 -12.10
N LYS A 83 -1.19 -0.56 -12.72
CA LYS A 83 -2.14 -1.46 -12.06
C LYS A 83 -1.53 -2.18 -10.87
N PHE A 84 -0.26 -2.59 -10.96
CA PHE A 84 0.47 -3.21 -9.87
C PHE A 84 0.62 -2.23 -8.70
N TYR A 85 1.05 -0.99 -8.95
CA TYR A 85 1.18 0.02 -7.89
C TYR A 85 -0.16 0.37 -7.25
N GLU A 86 -1.25 0.39 -8.02
CA GLU A 86 -2.58 0.61 -7.46
C GLU A 86 -3.02 -0.58 -6.58
N ALA A 87 -2.82 -1.82 -7.02
CA ALA A 87 -3.19 -3.00 -6.25
C ALA A 87 -2.32 -3.20 -4.99
N ILE A 88 -1.01 -2.94 -5.10
CA ILE A 88 -0.09 -3.08 -3.97
C ILE A 88 -0.35 -1.99 -2.93
N LYS A 89 -0.75 -0.78 -3.34
CA LYS A 89 -1.24 0.28 -2.44
C LYS A 89 -2.43 -0.23 -1.62
N ASP A 90 -3.44 -0.77 -2.29
CA ASP A 90 -4.69 -1.18 -1.65
C ASP A 90 -4.51 -2.36 -0.69
N THR A 91 -3.52 -3.21 -0.93
CA THR A 91 -3.22 -4.37 -0.08
C THR A 91 -2.25 -4.05 1.06
N MET A 92 -1.26 -3.17 0.83
CA MET A 92 -0.31 -2.74 1.87
C MET A 92 -0.91 -1.73 2.84
N PHE A 93 -1.80 -0.85 2.36
CA PHE A 93 -2.35 0.28 3.12
C PHE A 93 -3.86 0.19 3.31
N LYS A 94 -4.44 -1.01 3.18
CA LYS A 94 -5.90 -1.26 3.25
C LYS A 94 -6.58 -0.50 4.39
N ASP A 95 -6.05 -0.65 5.60
CA ASP A 95 -6.66 -0.05 6.80
C ASP A 95 -6.49 1.47 6.81
N VAL A 96 -5.34 1.99 6.36
CA VAL A 96 -5.10 3.44 6.25
C VAL A 96 -6.08 4.07 5.27
N ILE A 97 -6.27 3.45 4.10
CA ILE A 97 -7.23 3.89 3.08
C ILE A 97 -8.65 3.85 3.63
N MET A 98 -9.02 2.78 4.36
CA MET A 98 -10.34 2.67 4.98
C MET A 98 -10.60 3.84 5.96
N TYR A 99 -9.68 4.11 6.89
CA TYR A 99 -9.83 5.22 7.83
C TYR A 99 -9.79 6.59 7.15
N GLN A 100 -8.99 6.74 6.09
CA GLN A 100 -8.95 7.96 5.30
C GLN A 100 -10.31 8.23 4.63
N ASN A 101 -10.93 7.22 4.04
CA ASN A 101 -12.24 7.34 3.39
C ASN A 101 -13.32 7.71 4.41
N LEU A 102 -13.35 7.03 5.57
CA LEU A 102 -14.27 7.38 6.66
C LEU A 102 -14.10 8.84 7.11
N ASN A 103 -12.86 9.32 7.22
CA ASN A 103 -12.60 10.72 7.54
C ASN A 103 -13.07 11.67 6.44
N SER A 104 -12.93 11.29 5.16
CA SER A 104 -13.42 12.10 4.05
C SER A 104 -14.94 12.23 4.09
N ASP A 105 -15.66 11.11 4.27
CA ASP A 105 -17.12 11.08 4.32
C ASP A 105 -17.66 11.94 5.47
N ILE A 106 -17.06 11.83 6.66
CA ILE A 106 -17.43 12.65 7.83
C ILE A 106 -17.10 14.12 7.57
N LYS A 107 -15.95 14.41 6.94
CA LYS A 107 -15.54 15.78 6.62
C LYS A 107 -16.56 16.44 5.68
N ASP A 108 -16.97 15.75 4.62
CA ASP A 108 -17.93 16.27 3.64
C ASP A 108 -19.31 16.49 4.27
N ASP A 109 -19.82 15.54 5.08
CA ASP A 109 -21.09 15.70 5.81
C ASP A 109 -21.05 16.90 6.77
N TYR A 110 -19.97 17.03 7.55
CA TYR A 110 -19.83 18.12 8.51
C TYR A 110 -19.67 19.46 7.81
N GLU A 111 -18.98 19.52 6.68
CA GLU A 111 -18.80 20.74 5.91
C GLU A 111 -20.14 21.25 5.35
N ILE A 112 -20.98 20.35 4.83
CA ILE A 112 -22.35 20.69 4.40
C ILE A 112 -23.16 21.27 5.58
N LYS A 113 -23.13 20.61 6.74
CA LYS A 113 -23.84 21.06 7.95
C LYS A 113 -23.30 22.38 8.49
N TYR A 114 -21.99 22.58 8.45
CA TYR A 114 -21.34 23.81 8.87
C TYR A 114 -21.78 24.99 7.99
N ASN A 115 -21.73 24.81 6.66
CA ASN A 115 -22.16 25.83 5.70
C ASN A 115 -23.66 26.15 5.82
N ASN A 116 -24.48 25.14 6.13
CA ASN A 116 -25.92 25.31 6.37
C ASN A 116 -26.25 25.78 7.80
N LYS A 117 -25.24 25.99 8.67
CA LYS A 117 -25.40 26.38 10.08
C LYS A 117 -26.24 25.38 10.91
N THR A 118 -26.23 24.11 10.54
CA THR A 118 -26.95 23.02 11.22
C THR A 118 -26.02 22.08 12.00
N LEU A 119 -24.71 22.32 11.96
CA LEU A 119 -23.72 21.52 12.69
C LEU A 119 -23.93 21.61 14.21
N SER A 120 -24.19 20.47 14.84
CA SER A 120 -24.50 20.38 16.26
C SER A 120 -23.24 20.48 17.15
N LEU A 121 -23.42 20.79 18.44
CA LEU A 121 -22.32 20.85 19.40
C LEU A 121 -21.58 19.50 19.51
N LYS A 122 -22.31 18.38 19.48
CA LYS A 122 -21.71 17.03 19.51
C LYS A 122 -20.82 16.77 18.29
N GLU A 123 -21.24 17.24 17.12
CA GLU A 123 -20.44 17.10 15.89
C GLU A 123 -19.19 17.99 15.93
N LYS A 124 -19.28 19.20 16.51
CA LYS A 124 -18.10 20.04 16.76
C LYS A 124 -17.11 19.39 17.72
N GLU A 125 -17.59 18.81 18.81
CA GLU A 125 -16.76 18.06 19.76
C GLU A 125 -16.09 16.86 19.09
N HIS A 126 -16.83 16.13 18.27
CA HIS A 126 -16.30 15.01 17.50
C HIS A 126 -15.24 15.47 16.48
N ALA A 127 -15.47 16.58 15.76
CA ALA A 127 -14.48 17.18 14.87
C ALA A 127 -13.16 17.50 15.62
N ASN A 128 -13.25 18.06 16.83
CA ASN A 128 -12.08 18.32 17.67
C ASN A 128 -11.34 17.04 18.10
N GLN A 129 -12.07 15.93 18.33
CA GLN A 129 -11.46 14.63 18.60
C GLN A 129 -10.76 14.06 17.36
N LEU A 130 -11.39 14.18 16.19
CA LEU A 130 -10.80 13.77 14.91
C LEU A 130 -9.51 14.55 14.62
N VAL A 131 -9.46 15.86 14.86
CA VAL A 131 -8.22 16.65 14.74
C VAL A 131 -7.10 16.05 15.59
N LYS A 132 -7.36 15.73 16.86
CA LYS A 132 -6.36 15.12 17.77
C LYS A 132 -5.90 13.76 17.27
N TRP A 133 -6.83 12.93 16.80
CA TRP A 133 -6.51 11.61 16.25
C TRP A 133 -5.67 11.73 14.97
N ILE A 134 -6.07 12.60 14.04
CA ILE A 134 -5.37 12.82 12.77
C ILE A 134 -3.94 13.35 13.01
N LYS A 135 -3.76 14.30 13.94
CA LYS A 135 -2.42 14.82 14.29
C LYS A 135 -1.49 13.69 14.77
N LYS A 136 -1.99 12.76 15.59
CA LYS A 136 -1.21 11.57 16.00
C LYS A 136 -0.88 10.66 14.82
N GLN A 137 -1.82 10.44 13.89
CA GLN A 137 -1.51 9.64 12.69
C GLN A 137 -0.41 10.29 11.85
N VAL A 138 -0.48 11.62 11.65
CA VAL A 138 0.56 12.37 10.92
C VAL A 138 1.92 12.21 11.59
N GLU A 139 2.02 12.27 12.92
CA GLU A 139 3.27 12.03 13.66
C GLU A 139 3.81 10.62 13.41
N ILE A 140 2.94 9.60 13.44
CA ILE A 140 3.33 8.20 13.17
C ILE A 140 3.85 8.05 11.73
N PHE A 141 3.11 8.54 10.73
CA PHE A 141 3.51 8.42 9.32
C PHE A 141 4.75 9.25 8.98
N SER A 142 5.03 10.32 9.72
CA SER A 142 6.23 11.15 9.55
C SER A 142 7.47 10.56 10.23
N ASN A 143 7.33 9.51 11.03
CA ASN A 143 8.46 8.87 11.68
C ASN A 143 9.21 7.96 10.69
N GLU A 144 10.42 8.36 10.29
CA GLU A 144 11.26 7.62 9.34
C GLU A 144 11.56 6.18 9.80
N LYS A 145 11.61 5.94 11.11
CA LYS A 145 11.80 4.60 11.68
C LYS A 145 10.69 3.62 11.29
N LEU A 146 9.49 4.13 11.02
CA LEU A 146 8.37 3.30 10.51
C LEU A 146 8.75 2.57 9.23
N ILE A 147 9.67 3.13 8.43
CA ILE A 147 10.13 2.58 7.16
C ILE A 147 11.42 1.79 7.36
N GLU A 148 12.38 2.36 8.09
CA GLU A 148 13.70 1.75 8.33
C GLU A 148 13.60 0.41 9.08
N ASP A 149 12.72 0.34 10.08
CA ASP A 149 12.58 -0.82 10.93
C ASP A 149 11.55 -1.83 10.42
N ASN A 150 10.84 -1.53 9.32
CA ASN A 150 9.74 -2.37 8.84
C ASN A 150 10.26 -3.70 8.25
N PRO A 151 10.01 -4.85 8.90
CA PRO A 151 10.48 -6.14 8.40
C PRO A 151 9.83 -6.54 7.07
N GLN A 152 8.66 -5.99 6.73
CA GLN A 152 8.01 -6.24 5.44
C GLN A 152 8.75 -5.58 4.27
N LEU A 153 9.56 -4.54 4.53
CA LEU A 153 10.30 -3.79 3.52
C LEU A 153 11.77 -4.25 3.38
N LYS A 154 12.29 -5.02 4.34
CA LYS A 154 13.65 -5.57 4.30
C LYS A 154 13.77 -6.58 3.17
N ASN A 155 14.34 -6.15 2.04
CA ASN A 155 14.49 -6.95 0.84
C ASN A 155 15.74 -6.53 0.03
N ALA A 156 16.66 -7.46 -0.21
CA ALA A 156 17.92 -7.20 -0.89
C ALA A 156 17.80 -7.10 -2.42
N ILE A 157 16.64 -7.46 -2.99
CA ILE A 157 16.39 -7.42 -4.44
C ILE A 157 15.45 -6.24 -4.77
N THR A 158 14.32 -6.14 -4.08
CA THR A 158 13.25 -5.18 -4.37
C THR A 158 13.04 -4.16 -3.27
N GLY A 159 13.91 -4.12 -2.25
CA GLY A 159 13.76 -3.25 -1.08
C GLY A 159 13.72 -1.78 -1.45
N ASP A 160 14.60 -1.31 -2.33
CA ASP A 160 14.60 0.08 -2.77
C ASP A 160 13.28 0.48 -3.45
N LEU A 161 12.70 -0.41 -4.28
CA LEU A 161 11.41 -0.17 -4.92
C LEU A 161 10.29 -0.10 -3.88
N ALA A 162 10.24 -1.07 -2.97
CA ALA A 162 9.21 -1.14 -1.93
C ALA A 162 9.30 0.04 -0.95
N ILE A 163 10.52 0.42 -0.55
CA ILE A 163 10.78 1.56 0.35
C ILE A 163 10.39 2.88 -0.33
N ASN A 164 10.79 3.09 -1.59
CA ASN A 164 10.45 4.32 -2.32
C ASN A 164 8.94 4.44 -2.52
N PHE A 165 8.27 3.34 -2.89
CA PHE A 165 6.82 3.30 -2.98
C PHE A 165 6.15 3.62 -1.63
N PHE A 166 6.61 2.99 -0.55
CA PHE A 166 6.06 3.21 0.79
C PHE A 166 6.22 4.67 1.23
N LYS A 167 7.40 5.28 1.00
CA LYS A 167 7.66 6.71 1.27
C LYS A 167 6.69 7.61 0.52
N GLN A 168 6.53 7.38 -0.78
CA GLN A 168 5.62 8.17 -1.62
C GLN A 168 4.17 8.07 -1.13
N GLN A 169 3.69 6.87 -0.80
CA GLN A 169 2.33 6.69 -0.27
C GLN A 169 2.17 7.36 1.10
N ASN A 170 3.13 7.22 2.01
CA ASN A 170 3.11 7.92 3.30
C ASN A 170 3.00 9.43 3.15
N GLU A 171 3.77 10.04 2.24
CA GLU A 171 3.69 11.49 1.99
C GLU A 171 2.32 11.92 1.45
N ILE A 172 1.68 11.07 0.63
CA ILE A 172 0.32 11.31 0.14
C ILE A 172 -0.67 11.25 1.32
N PHE A 173 -0.60 10.21 2.14
CA PHE A 173 -1.47 10.06 3.32
C PHE A 173 -1.32 11.22 4.30
N ILE A 174 -0.08 11.65 4.59
CA ILE A 174 0.19 12.79 5.46
C ILE A 174 -0.47 14.07 4.91
N ARG A 175 -0.34 14.32 3.59
CA ARG A 175 -0.95 15.51 2.96
C ARG A 175 -2.46 15.51 3.10
N ILE A 176 -3.11 14.37 2.81
CA ILE A 176 -4.56 14.24 2.91
C ILE A 176 -5.03 14.38 4.36
N TYR A 177 -4.36 13.74 5.31
CA TYR A 177 -4.67 13.87 6.73
C TYR A 177 -4.53 15.30 7.23
N LYS A 178 -3.46 16.02 6.86
CA LYS A 178 -3.31 17.44 7.21
C LYS A 178 -4.46 18.28 6.65
N TRP A 179 -4.88 18.04 5.42
CA TRP A 179 -6.02 18.72 4.83
C TRP A 179 -7.32 18.44 5.60
N HIS A 180 -7.64 17.17 5.88
CA HIS A 180 -8.81 16.81 6.70
C HIS A 180 -8.77 17.48 8.08
N SER A 181 -7.61 17.47 8.75
CA SER A 181 -7.44 18.12 10.06
C SER A 181 -7.77 19.60 10.00
N ASN A 182 -7.31 20.32 8.96
CA ASN A 182 -7.57 21.75 8.84
C ASN A 182 -9.07 22.04 8.71
N VAL A 183 -9.79 21.23 7.93
CA VAL A 183 -11.24 21.40 7.74
C VAL A 183 -11.99 21.12 9.05
N PHE A 184 -11.67 20.03 9.76
CA PHE A 184 -12.27 19.74 11.06
C PHE A 184 -11.95 20.81 12.12
N GLU A 185 -10.77 21.42 12.09
CA GLU A 185 -10.37 22.47 13.03
C GLU A 185 -11.13 23.79 12.81
N ILE A 186 -11.59 24.06 11.58
CA ILE A 186 -12.50 25.18 11.29
C ILE A 186 -13.90 24.88 11.84
N MET A 187 -14.42 23.67 11.56
CA MET A 187 -15.78 23.28 11.95
C MET A 187 -15.93 23.05 13.45
N GLY A 188 -14.85 22.68 14.14
CA GLY A 188 -14.81 22.44 15.58
C GLY A 188 -14.84 23.70 16.45
N LYS A 189 -14.76 24.90 15.85
CA LYS A 189 -14.94 26.21 16.51
C LYS A 189 -16.41 26.54 16.65
#